data_AF-A0A9Q0BNW8-F1
#
_entry.id   AF-A0A9Q0BNW8-F1
#
_cell.length_a   1.000
_cell.length_b   1.000
_cell.length_c   1.000
_cell.angle_alpha   90.00
_cell.angle_beta   90.00
_cell.angle_gamma   90.00
#
_symmetry.space_group_name_H-M   'P 1'
#
loop_
_entity.id
_entity.type
_entity.pdbx_description
1 polymer ?
#
loop_
_entity_poly.entity_id
_entity_poly.type
_entity_poly.pdbx_seq_one_letter_code
_entity_poly.pdbx_strand_id
1 'polypeptide(L)'
;MAWVTHTYPGVELMSHPDLNVDVHRLIGTLLRPEHLKALEDEYLQNMQRNFQEWMTKAAETEKQEWFTETVPDQDEEYYHTSAPVIIFQMIDQHLQVTNTIHQELTFKALVMSIQQVEIFGQSYLKNVIELKDHHFRNRDQIKYFTHYIITIVNNSQQMVELAQQMKQLYWPKSRTEHYEDFERLLATFQRIRAHAASYLLEEAFLDMECHFNDLFTAKWLASNIAVDTICVTLDDYFQDYNHLRPNNFEMVINEAQKLLAKRYIRALLSKRLSKPRVECDAITRKIKTEAKRFKLFFEKIAPKISLSDSPLDLISTLSALLSSDIELLVLDLHTLLGSYPSLNEDHLVRLFYIRNDVKAAEVREKVQDAMKSKKAMVSIAKQDCIFKEIVFSDKLW
;
A
#
# COMPACT_ATOMS: atom_id res chain seq x y z
N MET A 1 24.45 15.84 32.98
CA MET A 1 23.09 16.36 33.28
C MET A 1 22.42 15.58 34.39
N ALA A 2 22.16 14.26 34.26
CA ALA A 2 21.52 13.44 35.29
C ALA A 2 22.14 13.59 36.70
N TRP A 3 23.47 13.62 36.80
CA TRP A 3 24.16 13.82 38.07
C TRP A 3 23.83 15.16 38.75
N VAL A 4 23.79 16.25 37.97
CA VAL A 4 23.47 17.60 38.47
C VAL A 4 22.00 17.69 38.88
N THR A 5 21.11 17.05 38.12
CA THR A 5 19.65 17.13 38.33
C THR A 5 19.16 16.22 39.45
N HIS A 6 19.74 15.02 39.61
CA HIS A 6 19.21 13.99 40.50
C HIS A 6 20.20 13.49 41.55
N THR A 7 21.41 13.14 41.13
CA THR A 7 22.38 12.50 42.04
C THR A 7 22.91 13.49 43.08
N TYR A 8 23.30 14.69 42.66
CA TYR A 8 23.84 15.72 43.56
C TYR A 8 22.84 16.20 44.62
N PRO A 9 21.59 16.59 44.27
CA PRO A 9 20.59 16.94 45.29
C PRO A 9 19.99 15.72 46.00
N GLY A 10 20.33 14.49 45.59
CA GLY A 10 19.75 13.26 46.12
C GLY A 10 20.19 12.90 47.54
N VAL A 11 19.54 11.87 48.10
CA VAL A 11 19.81 11.33 49.44
C VAL A 11 21.19 10.68 49.57
N GLU A 12 21.79 10.29 48.45
CA GLU A 12 23.16 9.74 48.41
C GLU A 12 24.23 10.83 48.62
N LEU A 13 23.89 12.09 48.38
CA LEU A 13 24.80 13.23 48.48
C LEU A 13 24.19 14.33 49.34
N MET A 14 23.78 15.45 48.76
CA MET A 14 23.48 16.65 49.55
C MET A 14 22.29 16.48 50.50
N SER A 15 21.31 15.66 50.16
CA SER A 15 20.13 15.40 51.00
C SER A 15 20.33 14.19 51.94
N HIS A 16 21.58 13.78 52.20
CA HIS A 16 21.87 12.68 53.12
C HIS A 16 21.46 13.05 54.55
N PRO A 17 20.75 12.17 55.30
CA PRO A 17 20.24 12.48 56.65
C PRO A 17 21.32 12.97 57.63
N ASP A 18 22.52 12.40 57.53
CA ASP A 18 23.63 12.73 58.43
C ASP A 18 24.24 14.12 58.20
N LEU A 19 23.99 14.75 57.04
CA LEU A 19 24.50 16.09 56.77
C LEU A 19 23.76 17.15 57.59
N ASN A 20 22.49 16.91 57.92
CA ASN A 20 21.63 17.81 58.71
C ASN A 20 21.65 19.28 58.22
N VAL A 21 21.75 19.46 56.89
CA VAL A 21 21.76 20.76 56.22
C VAL A 21 20.47 20.92 55.41
N ASP A 22 19.84 22.09 55.48
CA ASP A 22 18.74 22.46 54.57
C ASP A 22 19.32 22.85 53.20
N VAL A 23 19.55 21.84 52.38
CA VAL A 23 20.17 21.96 51.04
C VAL A 23 19.45 22.97 50.16
N HIS A 24 18.11 23.02 50.25
CA HIS A 24 17.27 23.92 49.47
C HIS A 24 17.51 25.40 49.80
N ARG A 25 18.02 25.69 51.01
CA ARG A 25 18.34 27.04 51.46
C ARG A 25 19.78 27.48 51.16
N LEU A 26 20.70 26.53 50.95
CA LEU A 26 22.13 26.80 50.87
C LEU A 26 22.72 26.73 49.46
N ILE A 27 22.19 25.88 48.59
CA ILE A 27 22.79 25.62 47.28
C ILE A 27 21.70 25.72 46.20
N GLY A 28 21.76 26.79 45.40
CA GLY A 28 21.03 26.84 44.14
C GLY A 28 21.48 25.72 43.19
N THR A 29 20.84 25.56 42.03
CA THR A 29 21.26 24.57 41.04
C THR A 29 22.76 24.70 40.73
N LEU A 30 23.51 23.59 40.76
CA LEU A 30 24.97 23.58 40.54
C LEU A 30 25.37 24.30 39.25
N LEU A 31 24.52 24.17 38.23
CA LEU A 31 24.61 24.91 36.99
C LEU A 31 23.45 25.90 36.91
N ARG A 32 23.69 27.04 36.27
CA ARG A 32 22.62 27.99 35.94
C ARG A 32 21.62 27.33 34.98
N PRO A 33 20.32 27.60 35.10
CA PRO A 33 19.30 27.03 34.20
C PRO A 33 19.59 27.26 32.72
N GLU A 34 20.17 28.41 32.37
CA GLU A 34 20.60 28.76 31.00
C GLU A 34 21.64 27.77 30.46
N HIS A 35 22.63 27.38 31.28
CA HIS A 35 23.66 26.42 30.88
C HIS A 35 23.10 25.00 30.81
N LEU A 36 22.16 24.63 31.68
CA LEU A 36 21.47 23.33 31.60
C LEU A 36 20.68 23.21 30.30
N LYS A 37 19.92 24.26 29.94
CA LYS A 37 19.20 24.31 28.67
C LYS A 37 20.15 24.24 27.46
N ALA A 38 21.27 24.97 27.49
CA ALA A 38 22.26 24.89 26.42
C ALA A 38 22.85 23.47 26.25
N LEU A 39 23.10 22.76 27.36
CA LEU A 39 23.56 21.37 27.33
C LEU A 39 22.49 20.40 26.82
N GLU A 40 21.22 20.63 27.14
CA GLU A 40 20.10 19.86 26.58
C GLU A 40 20.00 20.05 25.06
N ASP A 41 20.04 21.30 24.60
CA ASP A 41 19.97 21.64 23.18
C ASP A 41 21.17 21.06 22.42
N GLU A 42 22.39 21.14 22.98
CA GLU A 42 23.60 20.54 22.41
C GLU A 42 23.50 19.00 22.37
N TYR A 43 22.97 18.36 23.41
CA TYR A 43 22.76 16.92 23.43
C TYR A 43 21.77 16.48 22.33
N LEU A 44 20.64 17.18 22.18
CA LEU A 44 19.64 16.88 21.15
C LEU A 44 20.21 17.10 19.74
N GLN A 45 20.99 18.15 19.51
CA GLN A 45 21.67 18.40 18.23
C GLN A 45 22.68 17.29 17.88
N ASN A 46 23.48 16.87 18.86
CA ASN A 46 24.42 15.77 18.68
C ASN A 46 23.71 14.45 18.36
N MET A 47 22.62 14.15 19.09
CA MET A 47 21.78 12.98 18.84
C MET A 47 21.18 13.03 17.42
N GLN A 48 20.65 14.19 17.00
CA GLN A 48 20.10 14.40 15.67
C GLN A 48 21.13 14.14 14.56
N ARG A 49 22.33 14.73 14.67
CA ARG A 49 23.40 14.51 13.70
C ARG A 49 23.81 13.04 13.61
N ASN A 50 23.98 12.38 14.76
CA ASN A 50 24.36 10.97 14.80
C ASN A 50 23.29 10.09 14.13
N PHE A 51 22.01 10.37 14.37
CA PHE A 51 20.91 9.65 13.73
C PHE A 51 20.90 9.87 12.23
N GLN A 52 21.10 11.10 11.77
CA GLN A 52 21.15 11.41 10.35
C GLN A 52 22.29 10.67 9.64
N GLU A 53 23.50 10.70 10.21
CA GLU A 53 24.67 9.99 9.67
C GLU A 53 24.43 8.47 9.62
N TRP A 54 23.94 7.90 10.73
CA TRP A 54 23.71 6.47 10.84
C TRP A 54 22.61 5.98 9.88
N MET A 55 21.47 6.67 9.83
CA MET A 55 20.34 6.29 8.98
C MET A 55 20.66 6.47 7.48
N THR A 56 21.47 7.47 7.13
CA THR A 56 21.96 7.63 5.75
C THR A 56 22.82 6.43 5.35
N LYS A 57 23.76 6.03 6.21
CA LYS A 57 24.61 4.86 5.98
C LYS A 57 23.79 3.56 5.92
N ALA A 58 22.78 3.41 6.77
CA ALA A 58 21.88 2.27 6.74
C ALA A 58 21.12 2.18 5.40
N ALA A 59 20.55 3.30 4.93
CA ALA A 59 19.87 3.35 3.63
C ALA A 59 20.81 3.00 2.45
N GLU A 60 22.06 3.49 2.49
CA GLU A 60 23.06 3.18 1.46
C GLU A 60 23.47 1.71 1.48
N THR A 61 23.59 1.12 2.68
CA THR A 61 23.94 -0.30 2.84
C THR A 61 22.82 -1.19 2.29
N GLU A 62 21.56 -0.96 2.69
CA GLU A 62 20.43 -1.70 2.13
C GLU A 62 20.36 -1.52 0.61
N LYS A 63 20.56 -0.28 0.11
CA LYS A 63 20.57 -0.02 -1.33
C LYS A 63 21.63 -0.84 -2.06
N GLN A 64 22.85 -0.92 -1.52
CA GLN A 64 23.93 -1.70 -2.13
C GLN A 64 23.59 -3.19 -2.18
N GLU A 65 23.00 -3.72 -1.12
CA GLU A 65 22.58 -5.12 -1.04
C GLU A 65 21.61 -5.49 -2.18
N TRP A 66 20.68 -4.60 -2.54
CA TRP A 66 19.70 -4.88 -3.60
C TRP A 66 20.30 -5.17 -4.98
N PHE A 67 21.55 -4.74 -5.23
CA PHE A 67 22.28 -4.97 -6.48
C PHE A 67 23.27 -6.14 -6.39
N THR A 68 23.25 -6.87 -5.29
CA THR A 68 24.09 -8.06 -5.10
C THR A 68 23.39 -9.32 -5.61
N GLU A 69 24.16 -10.40 -5.75
CA GLU A 69 23.64 -11.73 -6.06
C GLU A 69 23.34 -12.55 -4.80
N THR A 70 23.02 -11.92 -3.68
CA THR A 70 22.58 -12.59 -2.46
C THR A 70 21.07 -12.50 -2.29
N VAL A 71 20.46 -13.55 -1.74
CA VAL A 71 19.05 -13.54 -1.34
C VAL A 71 18.93 -12.76 -0.01
N PRO A 72 17.85 -11.98 0.20
CA PRO A 72 17.60 -11.33 1.48
C PRO A 72 17.50 -12.33 2.64
N ASP A 73 17.76 -11.84 3.85
CA ASP A 73 17.55 -12.62 5.07
C ASP A 73 16.07 -13.02 5.23
N GLN A 74 15.86 -14.18 5.84
CA GLN A 74 14.55 -14.77 6.06
C GLN A 74 14.38 -15.15 7.54
N ASP A 75 13.27 -14.71 8.12
CA ASP A 75 12.81 -15.11 9.45
C ASP A 75 11.54 -15.95 9.27
N GLU A 76 11.60 -17.20 9.72
CA GLU A 76 10.65 -18.26 9.36
C GLU A 76 10.49 -18.40 7.84
N GLU A 77 9.39 -17.90 7.29
CA GLU A 77 9.09 -17.89 5.85
C GLU A 77 9.13 -16.47 5.25
N TYR A 78 9.36 -15.43 6.04
CA TYR A 78 9.24 -14.03 5.59
C TYR A 78 10.58 -13.35 5.36
N TYR A 79 10.75 -12.71 4.20
CA TYR A 79 11.94 -11.89 3.96
C TYR A 79 11.93 -10.62 4.79
N HIS A 80 13.08 -10.27 5.38
CA HIS A 80 13.23 -9.06 6.19
C HIS A 80 14.69 -8.57 6.18
N THR A 81 14.92 -7.39 6.75
CA THR A 81 16.26 -6.98 7.20
C THR A 81 16.21 -6.66 8.69
N SER A 82 17.38 -6.51 9.31
CA SER A 82 17.48 -6.07 10.71
C SER A 82 17.31 -4.55 10.87
N ALA A 83 17.27 -3.78 9.78
CA ALA A 83 17.28 -2.33 9.81
C ALA A 83 16.13 -1.72 10.64
N PRO A 84 14.86 -2.16 10.52
CA PRO A 84 13.78 -1.62 11.34
C PRO A 84 14.03 -1.79 12.84
N VAL A 85 14.44 -3.00 13.24
CA VAL A 85 14.70 -3.32 14.64
C VAL A 85 15.87 -2.50 15.17
N ILE A 86 16.97 -2.42 14.42
CA ILE A 86 18.16 -1.68 14.85
C ILE A 86 17.86 -0.17 14.99
N ILE A 87 17.11 0.43 14.05
CA ILE A 87 16.69 1.84 14.12
C ILE A 87 15.95 2.11 15.44
N PHE A 88 14.93 1.31 15.74
CA PHE A 88 14.11 1.56 16.92
C PHE A 88 14.81 1.17 18.23
N GLN A 89 15.68 0.16 18.23
CA GLN A 89 16.54 -0.15 19.39
C GLN A 89 17.51 0.99 19.70
N MET A 90 18.13 1.59 18.69
CA MET A 90 19.00 2.75 18.87
C MET A 90 18.21 3.93 19.46
N ILE A 91 17.02 4.23 18.93
CA ILE A 91 16.15 5.28 19.48
C ILE A 91 15.79 4.99 20.94
N ASP A 92 15.34 3.76 21.23
CA ASP A 92 14.98 3.32 22.58
C ASP A 92 16.11 3.55 23.59
N GLN A 93 17.34 3.16 23.26
CA GLN A 93 18.53 3.39 24.10
C GLN A 93 18.73 4.88 24.44
N HIS A 94 18.59 5.78 23.45
CA HIS A 94 18.70 7.21 23.70
C HIS A 94 17.53 7.79 24.50
N LEU A 95 16.31 7.27 24.29
CA LEU A 95 15.14 7.66 25.09
C LEU A 95 15.28 7.21 26.54
N GLN A 96 15.81 6.02 26.80
CA GLN A 96 16.12 5.56 28.16
C GLN A 96 17.11 6.51 28.86
N VAL A 97 18.17 6.94 28.15
CA VAL A 97 19.15 7.90 28.70
C VAL A 97 18.50 9.23 29.05
N THR A 98 17.71 9.81 28.14
CA THR A 98 17.02 11.09 28.40
C THR A 98 15.99 11.01 29.52
N ASN A 99 15.36 9.84 29.71
CA ASN A 99 14.41 9.61 30.79
C ASN A 99 15.07 9.61 32.18
N THR A 100 16.37 9.33 32.27
CA THR A 100 17.13 9.52 33.52
C THR A 100 17.30 11.00 33.92
N ILE A 101 17.04 11.93 33.00
CA ILE A 101 17.22 13.37 33.21
C ILE A 101 15.87 14.04 33.52
N HIS A 102 14.89 13.99 32.62
CA HIS A 102 13.48 14.32 32.91
C HIS A 102 12.59 14.03 31.69
N GLN A 103 11.28 13.96 31.93
CA GLN A 103 10.28 13.62 30.91
C GLN A 103 10.24 14.62 29.75
N GLU A 104 10.43 15.91 30.00
CA GLU A 104 10.40 16.92 28.93
C GLU A 104 11.51 16.71 27.89
N LEU A 105 12.74 16.38 28.33
CA LEU A 105 13.85 16.10 27.41
C LEU A 105 13.59 14.81 26.63
N THR A 106 13.01 13.80 27.29
CA THR A 106 12.62 12.53 26.65
C THR A 106 11.60 12.77 25.55
N PHE A 107 10.58 13.61 25.81
CA PHE A 107 9.58 13.94 24.81
C PHE A 107 10.17 14.70 23.62
N LYS A 108 11.05 15.68 23.86
CA LYS A 108 11.77 16.37 22.78
C LYS A 108 12.64 15.42 21.95
N ALA A 109 13.35 14.51 22.61
CA ALA A 109 14.16 13.50 21.94
C ALA A 109 13.30 12.54 21.10
N LEU A 110 12.13 12.14 21.60
CA LEU A 110 11.16 11.32 20.87
C LEU A 110 10.66 12.01 19.60
N VAL A 111 10.23 13.27 19.71
CA VAL A 111 9.74 14.05 18.56
C VAL A 111 10.83 14.22 17.52
N MET A 112 12.06 14.56 17.94
CA MET A 112 13.21 14.66 17.04
C MET A 112 13.50 13.32 16.35
N SER A 113 13.45 12.21 17.08
CA SER A 113 13.67 10.86 16.54
C SER A 113 12.63 10.51 15.47
N ILE A 114 11.35 10.81 15.71
CA ILE A 114 10.25 10.62 14.75
C ILE A 114 10.53 11.41 13.46
N GLN A 115 10.94 12.66 13.58
CA GLN A 115 11.28 13.49 12.42
C GLN A 115 12.48 12.93 11.64
N GLN A 116 13.50 12.42 12.32
CA GLN A 116 14.65 11.79 11.63
C GLN A 116 14.26 10.49 10.91
N VAL A 117 13.42 9.65 11.53
CA VAL A 117 12.91 8.43 10.88
C VAL A 117 12.02 8.74 9.68
N GLU A 118 11.23 9.83 9.74
CA GLU A 118 10.48 10.32 8.58
C GLU A 118 11.43 10.72 7.42
N ILE A 119 12.45 11.53 7.71
CA ILE A 119 13.45 11.97 6.71
C ILE A 119 14.16 10.76 6.09
N PHE A 120 14.56 9.79 6.91
CA PHE A 120 15.11 8.52 6.43
C PHE A 120 14.14 7.81 5.49
N GLY A 121 12.88 7.65 5.87
CA GLY A 121 11.87 7.01 5.01
C GLY A 121 11.65 7.76 3.69
N GLN A 122 11.67 9.10 3.69
CA GLN A 122 11.58 9.88 2.45
C GLN A 122 12.78 9.64 1.52
N SER A 123 14.00 9.52 2.07
CA SER A 123 15.20 9.18 1.30
C SER A 123 15.15 7.74 0.78
N TYR A 124 14.76 6.81 1.66
CA TYR A 124 14.61 5.39 1.33
C TYR A 124 13.61 5.16 0.19
N LEU A 125 12.47 5.87 0.20
CA LEU A 125 11.51 5.80 -0.91
C LEU A 125 12.14 6.18 -2.26
N LYS A 126 13.01 7.20 -2.30
CA LYS A 126 13.71 7.57 -3.54
C LYS A 126 14.59 6.42 -4.03
N ASN A 127 15.32 5.76 -3.13
CA ASN A 127 16.13 4.60 -3.46
C ASN A 127 15.26 3.43 -3.97
N VAL A 128 14.09 3.18 -3.38
CA VAL A 128 13.15 2.13 -3.82
C VAL A 128 12.58 2.44 -5.21
N ILE A 129 12.28 3.71 -5.51
CA ILE A 129 11.86 4.13 -6.86
C ILE A 129 13.00 3.94 -7.86
N GLU A 130 14.23 4.31 -7.51
CA GLU A 130 15.42 4.10 -8.36
C GLU A 130 15.68 2.62 -8.62
N LEU A 131 15.52 1.74 -7.63
CA LEU A 131 15.61 0.28 -7.78
C LEU A 131 14.62 -0.22 -8.83
N LYS A 132 13.37 0.21 -8.73
CA LYS A 132 12.32 -0.11 -9.71
C LYS A 132 12.69 0.39 -11.11
N ASP A 133 13.02 1.67 -11.25
CA ASP A 133 13.37 2.26 -12.55
C ASP A 133 14.58 1.57 -13.19
N HIS A 134 15.55 1.13 -12.39
CA HIS A 134 16.71 0.37 -12.85
C HIS A 134 16.31 -1.02 -13.36
N HIS A 135 15.50 -1.76 -12.60
CA HIS A 135 15.02 -3.09 -12.98
C HIS A 135 14.22 -3.08 -14.29
N PHE A 136 13.27 -2.16 -14.41
CA PHE A 136 12.41 -2.11 -15.60
C PHE A 136 13.11 -1.55 -16.85
N ARG A 137 14.29 -0.92 -16.72
CA ARG A 137 15.15 -0.60 -17.87
C ARG A 137 15.85 -1.84 -18.41
N ASN A 138 16.29 -2.73 -17.53
CA ASN A 138 16.89 -4.01 -17.90
C ASN A 138 16.72 -5.03 -16.77
N ARG A 139 15.79 -5.97 -16.97
CA ARG A 139 15.37 -6.94 -15.96
C ARG A 139 16.44 -7.97 -15.61
N ASP A 140 17.47 -8.11 -16.45
CA ASP A 140 18.57 -9.05 -16.20
C ASP A 140 19.59 -8.50 -15.18
N GLN A 141 19.50 -7.22 -14.80
CA GLN A 141 20.50 -6.58 -13.94
C GLN A 141 20.27 -6.83 -12.45
N ILE A 142 19.03 -7.12 -12.02
CA ILE A 142 18.68 -7.32 -10.61
C ILE A 142 18.09 -8.71 -10.45
N LYS A 143 18.94 -9.67 -10.09
CA LYS A 143 18.61 -11.10 -10.01
C LYS A 143 17.50 -11.41 -9.01
N TYR A 144 17.48 -10.72 -7.87
CA TYR A 144 16.52 -10.98 -6.77
C TYR A 144 15.54 -9.83 -6.57
N PHE A 145 15.13 -9.16 -7.65
CA PHE A 145 14.23 -8.00 -7.60
C PHE A 145 12.99 -8.27 -6.75
N THR A 146 12.25 -9.34 -7.05
CA THR A 146 11.04 -9.75 -6.31
C THR A 146 11.30 -9.93 -4.81
N HIS A 147 12.42 -10.56 -4.45
CA HIS A 147 12.75 -10.86 -3.06
C HIS A 147 13.04 -9.58 -2.27
N TYR A 148 13.83 -8.66 -2.86
CA TYR A 148 14.13 -7.37 -2.23
C TYR A 148 12.89 -6.47 -2.13
N ILE A 149 12.00 -6.48 -3.14
CA ILE A 149 10.74 -5.74 -3.05
C ILE A 149 9.84 -6.31 -1.95
N ILE A 150 9.71 -7.63 -1.81
CA ILE A 150 8.98 -8.27 -0.69
C ILE A 150 9.59 -7.84 0.66
N THR A 151 10.92 -7.83 0.75
CA THR A 151 11.65 -7.38 1.95
C THR A 151 11.29 -5.94 2.30
N ILE A 152 11.30 -5.03 1.32
CA ILE A 152 10.91 -3.63 1.51
C ILE A 152 9.46 -3.50 2.01
N VAL A 153 8.53 -4.29 1.45
CA VAL A 153 7.12 -4.30 1.86
C VAL A 153 6.98 -4.76 3.32
N ASN A 154 7.67 -5.85 3.70
CA ASN A 154 7.68 -6.39 5.06
C ASN A 154 8.31 -5.41 6.07
N ASN A 155 9.47 -4.87 5.76
CA ASN A 155 10.18 -3.91 6.60
C ASN A 155 9.36 -2.63 6.80
N SER A 156 8.69 -2.14 5.77
CA SER A 156 7.86 -0.93 5.87
C SER A 156 6.67 -1.12 6.82
N GLN A 157 6.06 -2.31 6.84
CA GLN A 157 5.04 -2.64 7.84
C GLN A 157 5.66 -2.68 9.25
N GLN A 158 6.81 -3.33 9.41
CA GLN A 158 7.49 -3.42 10.70
C GLN A 158 7.89 -2.05 11.26
N MET A 159 8.33 -1.12 10.41
CA MET A 159 8.62 0.27 10.79
C MET A 159 7.39 0.97 11.39
N VAL A 160 6.21 0.74 10.80
CA VAL A 160 4.93 1.28 11.32
C VAL A 160 4.59 0.68 12.69
N GLU A 161 4.74 -0.64 12.84
CA GLU A 161 4.45 -1.35 14.09
C GLU A 161 5.37 -0.89 15.23
N LEU A 162 6.68 -0.81 14.96
CA LEU A 162 7.67 -0.35 15.94
C LEU A 162 7.46 1.12 16.31
N ALA A 163 7.09 1.99 15.35
CA ALA A 163 6.74 3.38 15.64
C ALA A 163 5.53 3.48 16.58
N GLN A 164 4.51 2.64 16.37
CA GLN A 164 3.33 2.59 17.25
C GLN A 164 3.69 2.10 18.65
N GLN A 165 4.53 1.07 18.77
CA GLN A 165 5.01 0.58 20.08
C GLN A 165 5.80 1.66 20.82
N MET A 166 6.70 2.37 20.12
CA MET A 166 7.47 3.48 20.69
C MET A 166 6.55 4.61 21.17
N LYS A 167 5.52 4.96 20.40
CA LYS A 167 4.50 5.94 20.83
C LYS A 167 3.79 5.48 22.10
N GLN A 168 3.40 4.20 22.21
CA GLN A 168 2.74 3.67 23.40
C GLN A 168 3.64 3.75 24.65
N LEU A 169 4.94 3.57 24.50
CA LEU A 169 5.89 3.53 25.61
C LEU A 169 6.28 4.94 26.09
N TYR A 170 6.58 5.86 25.18
CA TYR A 170 7.21 7.14 25.52
C TYR A 170 6.31 8.36 25.39
N TRP A 171 5.16 8.26 24.72
CA TRP A 171 4.31 9.43 24.49
C TRP A 171 3.42 9.76 25.71
N PRO A 172 3.50 10.96 26.29
CA PRO A 172 2.65 11.34 27.42
C PRO A 172 1.16 11.40 27.03
N LYS A 173 0.28 10.68 27.76
CA LYS A 173 -1.16 10.60 27.45
C LYS A 173 -1.89 11.95 27.44
N SER A 174 -1.35 12.95 28.14
CA SER A 174 -1.91 14.31 28.23
C SER A 174 -1.50 15.22 27.07
N ARG A 175 -0.61 14.79 26.18
CA ARG A 175 -0.06 15.61 25.09
C ARG A 175 -0.52 15.15 23.72
N THR A 176 -0.92 16.11 22.90
CA THR A 176 -1.31 15.91 21.49
C THR A 176 -0.44 16.70 20.51
N GLU A 177 0.49 17.50 21.01
CA GLU A 177 1.48 18.25 20.21
C GLU A 177 2.31 17.27 19.38
N HIS A 178 2.66 17.61 18.13
CA HIS A 178 3.46 16.76 17.24
C HIS A 178 2.80 15.45 16.76
N TYR A 179 1.49 15.26 16.98
CA TYR A 179 0.78 14.14 16.34
C TYR A 179 0.90 14.17 14.83
N GLU A 180 0.92 15.34 14.21
CA GLU A 180 1.13 15.47 12.77
C GLU A 180 2.52 14.95 12.32
N ASP A 181 3.58 15.14 13.11
CA ASP A 181 4.90 14.56 12.83
C ASP A 181 4.83 13.02 12.84
N PHE A 182 4.14 12.46 13.83
CA PHE A 182 3.97 11.02 13.93
C PHE A 182 3.12 10.45 12.78
N GLU A 183 2.01 11.11 12.42
CA GLU A 183 1.19 10.69 11.28
C GLU A 183 1.96 10.79 9.96
N ARG A 184 2.84 11.80 9.78
CA ARG A 184 3.73 11.87 8.61
C ARG A 184 4.72 10.71 8.54
N LEU A 185 5.32 10.31 9.67
CA LEU A 185 6.17 9.12 9.72
C LEU A 185 5.38 7.88 9.27
N LEU A 186 4.20 7.65 9.85
CA LEU A 186 3.36 6.50 9.49
C LEU A 186 2.99 6.53 8.01
N ALA A 187 2.52 7.67 7.50
CA ALA A 187 2.16 7.86 6.11
C ALA A 187 3.34 7.62 5.17
N THR A 188 4.57 7.99 5.55
CA THR A 188 5.78 7.77 4.75
C THR A 188 6.03 6.28 4.54
N PHE A 189 6.03 5.47 5.61
CA PHE A 189 6.26 4.02 5.50
C PHE A 189 5.06 3.28 4.90
N GLN A 190 3.83 3.73 5.14
CA GLN A 190 2.66 3.22 4.42
C GLN A 190 2.76 3.49 2.91
N ARG A 191 3.28 4.66 2.51
CA ARG A 191 3.52 4.98 1.09
C ARG A 191 4.62 4.11 0.49
N ILE A 192 5.73 3.89 1.18
CA ILE A 192 6.79 2.96 0.72
C ILE A 192 6.21 1.56 0.53
N ARG A 193 5.50 1.05 1.54
CA ARG A 193 4.83 -0.25 1.51
C ARG A 193 3.90 -0.38 0.29
N ALA A 194 3.06 0.62 0.03
CA ALA A 194 2.12 0.61 -1.09
C ALA A 194 2.83 0.68 -2.46
N HIS A 195 3.87 1.49 -2.60
CA HIS A 195 4.67 1.57 -3.83
C HIS A 195 5.42 0.26 -4.11
N ALA A 196 6.11 -0.29 -3.12
CA ALA A 196 6.83 -1.55 -3.28
C ALA A 196 5.86 -2.70 -3.63
N ALA A 197 4.71 -2.79 -2.96
CA ALA A 197 3.69 -3.79 -3.29
C ALA A 197 3.13 -3.63 -4.72
N SER A 198 2.98 -2.39 -5.21
CA SER A 198 2.52 -2.18 -6.58
C SER A 198 3.57 -2.57 -7.62
N TYR A 199 4.87 -2.47 -7.31
CA TYR A 199 5.95 -2.90 -8.21
C TYR A 199 5.97 -4.42 -8.45
N LEU A 200 5.64 -5.22 -7.41
CA LEU A 200 5.43 -6.67 -7.57
C LEU A 200 4.36 -6.96 -8.63
N LEU A 201 3.20 -6.30 -8.51
CA LEU A 201 2.09 -6.50 -9.44
C LEU A 201 2.37 -5.90 -10.82
N GLU A 202 3.13 -4.82 -10.90
CA GLU A 202 3.50 -4.20 -12.18
C GLU A 202 4.34 -5.15 -13.04
N GLU A 203 5.32 -5.83 -12.43
CA GLU A 203 6.13 -6.83 -13.13
C GLU A 203 5.27 -8.00 -13.62
N ALA A 204 4.49 -8.61 -12.72
CA ALA A 204 3.64 -9.74 -13.06
C ALA A 204 2.64 -9.42 -14.18
N PHE A 205 2.02 -8.23 -14.14
CA PHE A 205 1.03 -7.84 -15.14
C PHE A 205 1.65 -7.42 -16.47
N LEU A 206 2.90 -6.95 -16.48
CA LEU A 206 3.63 -6.67 -17.71
C LEU A 206 3.86 -7.95 -18.51
N ASP A 207 4.20 -9.06 -17.84
CA ASP A 207 4.45 -10.34 -18.49
C ASP A 207 3.19 -11.01 -19.05
N MET A 208 2.01 -10.58 -18.59
CA MET A 208 0.72 -11.05 -19.09
C MET A 208 0.04 -10.08 -20.08
N GLU A 209 0.68 -8.95 -20.41
CA GLU A 209 0.08 -7.88 -21.22
C GLU A 209 -0.40 -8.39 -22.59
N CYS A 210 0.35 -9.29 -23.23
CA CYS A 210 -0.03 -9.88 -24.51
C CYS A 210 -1.32 -10.71 -24.40
N HIS A 211 -1.51 -11.44 -23.29
CA HIS A 211 -2.71 -12.24 -23.05
C HIS A 211 -3.93 -11.37 -22.72
N PHE A 212 -3.76 -10.26 -22.01
CA PHE A 212 -4.82 -9.26 -21.86
C PHE A 212 -5.22 -8.64 -23.20
N ASN A 213 -4.26 -8.41 -24.09
CA ASN A 213 -4.52 -7.87 -25.43
C ASN A 213 -5.25 -8.84 -26.36
N ASP A 214 -5.09 -10.14 -26.13
CA ASP A 214 -5.80 -11.22 -26.84
C ASP A 214 -7.27 -11.32 -26.41
N LEU A 215 -7.64 -10.85 -25.22
CA LEU A 215 -9.03 -10.87 -24.76
C LEU A 215 -9.95 -10.13 -25.72
N PHE A 216 -11.16 -10.66 -25.89
CA PHE A 216 -12.19 -10.10 -26.77
C PHE A 216 -11.74 -9.94 -28.24
N THR A 217 -10.86 -10.81 -28.71
CA THR A 217 -10.51 -10.97 -30.13
C THR A 217 -11.15 -12.24 -30.72
N ALA A 218 -11.01 -12.46 -32.03
CA ALA A 218 -11.42 -13.71 -32.66
C ALA A 218 -10.69 -14.93 -32.07
N LYS A 219 -9.41 -14.77 -31.68
CA LYS A 219 -8.62 -15.81 -31.01
C LYS A 219 -9.19 -16.17 -29.64
N TRP A 220 -9.62 -15.15 -28.88
CA TRP A 220 -10.30 -15.36 -27.60
C TRP A 220 -11.65 -16.04 -27.76
N LEU A 221 -12.45 -15.72 -28.79
CA LEU A 221 -13.71 -16.43 -29.04
C LEU A 221 -13.52 -17.93 -29.24
N ALA A 222 -12.43 -18.33 -29.91
CA ALA A 222 -12.15 -19.72 -30.25
C ALA A 222 -11.42 -20.50 -29.14
N SER A 223 -10.91 -19.85 -28.08
CA SER A 223 -10.03 -20.52 -27.11
C SER A 223 -10.10 -19.92 -25.70
N ASN A 224 -9.63 -20.68 -24.70
CA ASN A 224 -9.50 -20.22 -23.32
C ASN A 224 -8.03 -19.92 -22.94
N ILE A 225 -7.11 -20.03 -23.90
CA ILE A 225 -5.66 -19.97 -23.66
C ILE A 225 -5.25 -18.69 -22.93
N ALA A 226 -5.79 -17.52 -23.34
CA ALA A 226 -5.43 -16.25 -22.73
C ALA A 226 -5.70 -16.23 -21.21
N VAL A 227 -6.88 -16.64 -20.78
CA VAL A 227 -7.25 -16.67 -19.34
C VAL A 227 -6.51 -17.77 -18.59
N ASP A 228 -6.33 -18.92 -19.23
CA ASP A 228 -5.62 -20.05 -18.62
C ASP A 228 -4.15 -19.69 -18.35
N THR A 229 -3.48 -19.05 -19.31
CA THR A 229 -2.10 -18.57 -19.14
C THR A 229 -2.02 -17.46 -18.10
N ILE A 230 -2.94 -16.49 -18.08
CA ILE A 230 -2.99 -15.46 -17.03
C ILE A 230 -3.05 -16.10 -15.63
N CYS A 231 -3.90 -17.12 -15.43
CA CYS A 231 -4.00 -17.82 -14.15
C CYS A 231 -2.71 -18.56 -13.77
N VAL A 232 -2.07 -19.25 -14.73
CA VAL A 232 -0.83 -20.00 -14.46
C VAL A 232 0.32 -19.05 -14.13
N THR A 233 0.51 -17.99 -14.92
CA THR A 233 1.57 -17.00 -14.66
C THR A 233 1.36 -16.33 -13.31
N LEU A 234 0.13 -15.97 -12.94
CA LEU A 234 -0.14 -15.46 -11.59
C LEU A 234 0.15 -16.50 -10.49
N ASP A 235 -0.20 -17.78 -10.68
CA ASP A 235 0.11 -18.85 -9.72
C ASP A 235 1.61 -18.91 -9.44
N ASP A 236 2.45 -18.81 -10.48
CA ASP A 236 3.91 -18.78 -10.36
C ASP A 236 4.41 -17.57 -9.54
N TYR A 237 3.95 -16.35 -9.85
CA TYR A 237 4.30 -15.17 -9.05
C TYR A 237 3.84 -15.24 -7.60
N PHE A 238 2.62 -15.75 -7.36
CA PHE A 238 2.09 -15.86 -6.01
C PHE A 238 2.78 -16.96 -5.18
N GLN A 239 3.47 -17.91 -5.81
CA GLN A 239 4.37 -18.82 -5.09
C GLN A 239 5.54 -18.07 -4.46
N ASP A 240 6.15 -17.12 -5.17
CA ASP A 240 7.21 -16.26 -4.65
C ASP A 240 6.69 -15.26 -3.61
N TYR A 241 5.44 -14.81 -3.75
CA TYR A 241 4.85 -13.82 -2.83
C TYR A 241 4.48 -14.38 -1.46
N ASN A 242 4.57 -15.70 -1.25
CA ASN A 242 4.34 -16.31 0.06
C ASN A 242 5.33 -15.84 1.14
N HIS A 243 6.44 -15.22 0.75
CA HIS A 243 7.39 -14.60 1.66
C HIS A 243 6.95 -13.22 2.20
N LEU A 244 5.79 -12.71 1.78
CA LEU A 244 5.14 -11.55 2.39
C LEU A 244 4.51 -11.94 3.74
N ARG A 245 4.61 -11.06 4.74
CA ARG A 245 3.85 -11.20 5.98
C ARG A 245 2.35 -11.24 5.69
N PRO A 246 1.51 -11.92 6.51
CA PRO A 246 0.09 -12.14 6.20
C PRO A 246 -0.70 -10.88 5.82
N ASN A 247 -0.53 -9.78 6.56
CA ASN A 247 -1.20 -8.50 6.26
C ASN A 247 -0.74 -7.88 4.93
N ASN A 248 0.51 -8.11 4.53
CA ASN A 248 1.05 -7.67 3.26
C ASN A 248 0.55 -8.54 2.11
N PHE A 249 0.53 -9.86 2.31
CA PHE A 249 0.00 -10.79 1.34
C PHE A 249 -1.47 -10.51 1.04
N GLU A 250 -2.29 -10.26 2.08
CA GLU A 250 -3.69 -9.88 1.91
C GLU A 250 -3.86 -8.57 1.13
N MET A 251 -3.04 -7.56 1.42
CA MET A 251 -3.03 -6.31 0.66
C MET A 251 -2.72 -6.55 -0.82
N VAL A 252 -1.68 -7.35 -1.12
CA VAL A 252 -1.29 -7.68 -2.50
C VAL A 252 -2.37 -8.48 -3.24
N ILE A 253 -3.02 -9.44 -2.57
CA ILE A 253 -4.15 -10.21 -3.15
C ILE A 253 -5.32 -9.30 -3.51
N ASN A 254 -5.66 -8.36 -2.63
CA ASN A 254 -6.75 -7.41 -2.88
C ASN A 254 -6.44 -6.47 -4.04
N GLU A 255 -5.21 -5.97 -4.15
CA GLU A 255 -4.80 -5.14 -5.28
C GLU A 255 -4.69 -5.93 -6.60
N ALA A 256 -4.21 -7.17 -6.56
CA ALA A 256 -4.16 -8.05 -7.72
C ALA A 256 -5.55 -8.33 -8.30
N GLN A 257 -6.54 -8.61 -7.44
CA GLN A 257 -7.94 -8.77 -7.85
C GLN A 257 -8.48 -7.51 -8.55
N LYS A 258 -8.23 -6.32 -7.98
CA LYS A 258 -8.64 -5.04 -8.58
C LYS A 258 -7.97 -4.83 -9.93
N LEU A 259 -6.67 -5.06 -10.04
CA LEU A 259 -5.91 -4.87 -11.27
C LEU A 259 -6.36 -5.85 -12.35
N LEU A 260 -6.61 -7.11 -12.00
CA LEU A 260 -7.13 -8.13 -12.90
C LEU A 260 -8.53 -7.76 -13.42
N ALA A 261 -9.44 -7.37 -12.52
CA ALA A 261 -10.76 -6.88 -12.91
C ALA A 261 -10.66 -5.67 -13.86
N LYS A 262 -9.79 -4.71 -13.53
CA LYS A 262 -9.57 -3.50 -14.33
C LYS A 262 -9.08 -3.83 -15.73
N ARG A 263 -8.07 -4.69 -15.87
CA ARG A 263 -7.49 -5.08 -17.16
C ARG A 263 -8.49 -5.85 -18.01
N TYR A 264 -9.23 -6.78 -17.40
CA TYR A 264 -10.25 -7.55 -18.10
C TYR A 264 -11.42 -6.67 -18.58
N ILE A 265 -11.95 -5.80 -17.71
CA ILE A 265 -13.03 -4.86 -18.07
C ILE A 265 -12.54 -3.87 -19.12
N ARG A 266 -11.32 -3.34 -19.00
CA ARG A 266 -10.75 -2.47 -20.04
C ARG A 266 -10.74 -3.19 -21.40
N ALA A 267 -10.30 -4.44 -21.45
CA ALA A 267 -10.33 -5.22 -22.69
C ALA A 267 -11.76 -5.42 -23.22
N LEU A 268 -12.72 -5.73 -22.34
CA LEU A 268 -14.15 -5.87 -22.68
C LEU A 268 -14.71 -4.61 -23.34
N LEU A 269 -14.31 -3.43 -22.85
CA LEU A 269 -14.78 -2.14 -23.33
C LEU A 269 -13.95 -1.57 -24.50
N SER A 270 -12.75 -2.10 -24.76
CA SER A 270 -11.86 -1.61 -25.84
C SER A 270 -12.07 -2.31 -27.18
N LYS A 271 -12.51 -3.57 -27.21
CA LYS A 271 -12.48 -4.39 -28.43
C LYS A 271 -13.84 -4.41 -29.13
N ARG A 272 -13.81 -4.55 -30.47
CA ARG A 272 -15.02 -4.61 -31.32
C ARG A 272 -15.24 -6.02 -31.83
N LEU A 273 -16.14 -6.77 -31.20
CA LEU A 273 -16.49 -8.14 -31.62
C LEU A 273 -17.76 -8.23 -32.48
N SER A 274 -18.64 -7.21 -32.45
CA SER A 274 -19.90 -7.07 -33.21
C SER A 274 -20.57 -8.39 -33.64
N LYS A 275 -21.45 -8.91 -32.78
CA LYS A 275 -22.08 -10.22 -32.87
C LYS A 275 -23.61 -10.12 -32.75
N PRO A 276 -24.34 -11.07 -33.36
CA PRO A 276 -25.79 -11.16 -33.19
C PRO A 276 -26.16 -11.56 -31.76
N ARG A 277 -27.37 -11.21 -31.32
CA ARG A 277 -27.93 -11.52 -29.99
C ARG A 277 -27.73 -12.98 -29.59
N VAL A 278 -27.94 -13.91 -30.52
CA VAL A 278 -27.80 -15.37 -30.29
C VAL A 278 -26.38 -15.79 -29.90
N GLU A 279 -25.34 -15.11 -30.42
CA GLU A 279 -23.95 -15.36 -30.05
C GLU A 279 -23.57 -14.63 -28.74
N CYS A 280 -24.26 -13.53 -28.42
CA CYS A 280 -23.99 -12.76 -27.21
C CYS A 280 -24.23 -13.58 -25.93
N ASP A 281 -25.23 -14.47 -25.92
CA ASP A 281 -25.44 -15.36 -24.77
C ASP A 281 -24.28 -16.34 -24.55
N ALA A 282 -23.65 -16.82 -25.62
CA ALA A 282 -22.45 -17.65 -25.53
C ALA A 282 -21.26 -16.85 -25.01
N ILE A 283 -21.10 -15.60 -25.47
CA ILE A 283 -20.08 -14.66 -25.00
C ILE A 283 -20.28 -14.36 -23.50
N THR A 284 -21.50 -14.04 -23.08
CA THR A 284 -21.85 -13.81 -21.67
C THR A 284 -21.49 -15.02 -20.80
N ARG A 285 -21.85 -16.23 -21.23
CA ARG A 285 -21.49 -17.47 -20.50
C ARG A 285 -19.97 -17.65 -20.39
N LYS A 286 -19.22 -17.37 -21.46
CA LYS A 286 -17.75 -17.45 -21.45
C LYS A 286 -17.15 -16.43 -20.48
N ILE A 287 -17.57 -15.17 -20.52
CA ILE A 287 -17.11 -14.12 -19.60
C ILE A 287 -17.39 -14.50 -18.15
N LYS A 288 -18.60 -14.98 -17.82
CA LYS A 288 -18.96 -15.43 -16.47
C LYS A 288 -18.11 -16.62 -16.00
N THR A 289 -17.79 -17.54 -16.91
CA THR A 289 -16.94 -18.70 -16.61
C THR A 289 -15.50 -18.24 -16.32
N GLU A 290 -14.97 -17.31 -17.09
CA GLU A 290 -13.63 -16.74 -16.88
C GLU A 290 -13.56 -15.93 -15.57
N ALA A 291 -14.57 -15.10 -15.28
CA ALA A 291 -14.66 -14.37 -14.01
C ALA A 291 -14.70 -15.33 -12.80
N LYS A 292 -15.48 -16.41 -12.90
CA LYS A 292 -15.52 -17.46 -11.87
C LYS A 292 -14.16 -18.15 -11.72
N ARG A 293 -13.45 -18.42 -12.81
CA ARG A 293 -12.11 -19.02 -12.79
C ARG A 293 -11.12 -18.14 -12.03
N PHE A 294 -11.13 -16.82 -12.27
CA PHE A 294 -10.29 -15.88 -11.51
C PHE A 294 -10.62 -15.87 -10.02
N LYS A 295 -11.91 -15.93 -9.66
CA LYS A 295 -12.30 -16.03 -8.25
C LYS A 295 -11.78 -17.29 -7.59
N LEU A 296 -12.03 -18.45 -8.20
CA LEU A 296 -11.55 -19.74 -7.69
C LEU A 296 -10.02 -19.78 -7.56
N PHE A 297 -9.30 -19.11 -8.47
CA PHE A 297 -7.85 -18.95 -8.36
C PHE A 297 -7.45 -18.20 -7.07
N PHE A 298 -8.04 -17.03 -6.79
CA PHE A 298 -7.71 -16.30 -5.56
C PHE A 298 -8.19 -17.02 -4.29
N GLU A 299 -9.31 -17.75 -4.33
CA GLU A 299 -9.76 -18.61 -3.21
C GLU A 299 -8.74 -19.72 -2.91
N LYS A 300 -8.12 -20.29 -3.95
CA LYS A 300 -7.08 -21.32 -3.81
C LYS A 300 -5.78 -20.73 -3.23
N ILE A 301 -5.32 -19.61 -3.76
CA ILE A 301 -4.05 -18.97 -3.34
C ILE A 301 -4.16 -18.35 -1.94
N ALA A 302 -5.32 -17.77 -1.60
CA ALA A 302 -5.51 -17.07 -0.35
C ALA A 302 -6.80 -17.51 0.38
N PRO A 303 -6.85 -18.76 0.87
CA PRO A 303 -8.08 -19.36 1.41
C PRO A 303 -8.58 -18.69 2.71
N LYS A 304 -7.73 -17.91 3.37
CA LYS A 304 -8.06 -17.19 4.61
C LYS A 304 -8.66 -15.79 4.36
N ILE A 305 -8.62 -15.29 3.12
CA ILE A 305 -9.10 -13.95 2.77
C ILE A 305 -10.56 -14.04 2.30
N SER A 306 -11.44 -13.22 2.86
CA SER A 306 -12.83 -13.13 2.39
C SER A 306 -12.90 -12.46 1.01
N LEU A 307 -13.51 -13.14 0.04
CA LEU A 307 -13.71 -12.64 -1.32
C LEU A 307 -15.17 -12.25 -1.61
N SER A 308 -15.97 -12.01 -0.56
CA SER A 308 -17.42 -11.72 -0.66
C SER A 308 -17.76 -10.49 -1.50
N ASP A 309 -16.86 -9.49 -1.55
CA ASP A 309 -17.03 -8.23 -2.29
C ASP A 309 -15.95 -8.06 -3.37
N SER A 310 -15.60 -9.15 -4.04
CA SER A 310 -14.51 -9.14 -5.03
C SER A 310 -14.84 -8.25 -6.24
N PRO A 311 -13.90 -7.39 -6.69
CA PRO A 311 -14.10 -6.58 -7.91
C PRO A 311 -14.27 -7.44 -9.17
N LEU A 312 -13.94 -8.73 -9.11
CA LEU A 312 -14.18 -9.68 -10.20
C LEU A 312 -15.67 -9.95 -10.45
N ASP A 313 -16.55 -9.72 -9.47
CA ASP A 313 -18.00 -9.83 -9.67
C ASP A 313 -18.53 -8.86 -10.71
N LEU A 314 -17.91 -7.67 -10.78
CA LEU A 314 -18.29 -6.65 -11.75
C LEU A 314 -18.15 -7.14 -13.20
N ILE A 315 -17.18 -8.03 -13.48
CA ILE A 315 -17.04 -8.65 -14.80
C ILE A 315 -18.32 -9.41 -15.16
N SER A 316 -18.84 -10.21 -14.23
CA SER A 316 -20.05 -10.99 -14.41
C SER A 316 -21.28 -10.09 -14.53
N THR A 317 -21.36 -9.04 -13.70
CA THR A 317 -22.45 -8.05 -13.73
C THR A 317 -22.51 -7.31 -15.07
N LEU A 318 -21.37 -6.82 -15.58
CA LEU A 318 -21.31 -6.16 -16.89
C LEU A 318 -21.68 -7.12 -18.02
N SER A 319 -21.16 -8.34 -17.99
CA SER A 319 -21.48 -9.33 -19.03
C SER A 319 -22.96 -9.66 -19.12
N ALA A 320 -23.69 -9.63 -17.99
CA ALA A 320 -25.12 -9.92 -17.97
C ALA A 320 -25.93 -8.93 -18.84
N LEU A 321 -25.49 -7.67 -18.92
CA LEU A 321 -26.15 -6.65 -19.75
C LEU A 321 -26.13 -6.98 -21.24
N LEU A 322 -25.15 -7.75 -21.71
CA LEU A 322 -25.08 -8.19 -23.12
C LEU A 322 -26.25 -9.10 -23.48
N SER A 323 -26.75 -9.86 -22.51
CA SER A 323 -27.89 -10.77 -22.68
C SER A 323 -29.24 -10.11 -22.35
N SER A 324 -29.26 -8.89 -21.83
CA SER A 324 -30.49 -8.17 -21.47
C SER A 324 -31.30 -7.70 -22.68
N ASP A 325 -32.62 -7.70 -22.56
CA ASP A 325 -33.47 -7.01 -23.52
C ASP A 325 -33.21 -5.51 -23.47
N ILE A 326 -33.05 -4.88 -24.64
CA ILE A 326 -32.73 -3.46 -24.73
C ILE A 326 -33.89 -2.59 -24.23
N GLU A 327 -35.13 -3.07 -24.38
CA GLU A 327 -36.30 -2.38 -23.85
C GLU A 327 -36.30 -2.34 -22.31
N LEU A 328 -35.75 -3.39 -21.68
CA LEU A 328 -35.69 -3.56 -20.23
C LEU A 328 -34.36 -3.11 -19.61
N LEU A 329 -33.38 -2.68 -20.41
CA LEU A 329 -32.03 -2.34 -19.97
C LEU A 329 -32.01 -1.29 -18.83
N VAL A 330 -32.98 -0.37 -18.81
CA VAL A 330 -33.11 0.66 -17.76
C VAL A 330 -33.17 0.03 -16.36
N LEU A 331 -33.86 -1.11 -16.22
CA LEU A 331 -34.01 -1.81 -14.94
C LEU A 331 -32.68 -2.39 -14.44
N ASP A 332 -31.91 -3.01 -15.35
CA ASP A 332 -30.60 -3.57 -15.01
C ASP A 332 -29.57 -2.46 -14.69
N LEU A 333 -29.72 -1.29 -15.32
CA LEU A 333 -28.86 -0.15 -15.09
C LEU A 333 -29.13 0.57 -13.76
N HIS A 334 -30.33 0.47 -13.17
CA HIS A 334 -30.64 1.14 -11.91
C HIS A 334 -29.71 0.72 -10.78
N THR A 335 -29.57 -0.60 -10.55
CA THR A 335 -28.68 -1.13 -9.50
C THR A 335 -27.23 -0.86 -9.85
N LEU A 336 -26.83 -1.09 -11.11
CA LEU A 336 -25.43 -0.92 -11.51
C LEU A 336 -24.95 0.54 -11.38
N LEU A 337 -25.71 1.52 -11.87
CA LEU A 337 -25.37 2.95 -11.76
C LEU A 337 -25.55 3.49 -10.33
N GLY A 338 -26.28 2.80 -9.47
CA GLY A 338 -26.37 3.09 -8.04
C GLY A 338 -25.13 2.60 -7.28
N SER A 339 -24.68 1.37 -7.57
CA SER A 339 -23.50 0.75 -6.95
C SER A 339 -22.16 1.27 -7.50
N TYR A 340 -22.12 1.74 -8.75
CA TYR A 340 -20.92 2.25 -9.42
C TYR A 340 -21.14 3.64 -10.04
N PRO A 341 -21.18 4.71 -9.24
CA PRO A 341 -21.37 6.09 -9.72
C PRO A 341 -20.39 6.58 -10.80
N SER A 342 -19.16 6.05 -10.82
CA SER A 342 -18.10 6.35 -11.79
C SER A 342 -18.31 5.70 -13.16
N LEU A 343 -19.23 4.74 -13.28
CA LEU A 343 -19.64 4.18 -14.56
C LEU A 343 -20.38 5.24 -15.38
N ASN A 344 -19.85 5.56 -16.56
CA ASN A 344 -20.39 6.62 -17.41
C ASN A 344 -21.03 6.05 -18.70
N GLU A 345 -21.66 6.95 -19.46
CA GLU A 345 -22.32 6.62 -20.73
C GLU A 345 -21.35 5.99 -21.75
N ASP A 346 -20.10 6.48 -21.84
CA ASP A 346 -19.10 5.97 -22.80
C ASP A 346 -18.76 4.50 -22.52
N HIS A 347 -18.59 4.12 -21.25
CA HIS A 347 -18.35 2.73 -20.85
C HIS A 347 -19.49 1.81 -21.27
N LEU A 348 -20.74 2.23 -21.06
CA LEU A 348 -21.91 1.41 -21.42
C LEU A 348 -22.10 1.31 -22.93
N VAL A 349 -21.91 2.40 -23.67
CA VAL A 349 -21.93 2.35 -25.14
C VAL A 349 -20.84 1.40 -25.67
N ARG A 350 -19.63 1.45 -25.09
CA ARG A 350 -18.53 0.55 -25.44
C ARG A 350 -18.84 -0.91 -25.21
N LEU A 351 -19.43 -1.23 -24.07
CA LEU A 351 -19.87 -2.60 -23.73
C LEU A 351 -20.79 -3.15 -24.82
N PHE A 352 -21.74 -2.32 -25.29
CA PHE A 352 -22.72 -2.72 -26.29
C PHE A 352 -22.17 -2.80 -27.73
N TYR A 353 -20.91 -2.44 -28.01
CA TYR A 353 -20.29 -2.69 -29.33
C TYR A 353 -20.13 -4.17 -29.66
N ILE A 354 -20.22 -5.04 -28.67
CA ILE A 354 -20.30 -6.49 -28.88
C ILE A 354 -21.63 -6.86 -29.56
N ARG A 355 -22.70 -6.08 -29.41
CA ARG A 355 -24.01 -6.34 -30.01
C ARG A 355 -24.17 -5.59 -31.33
N ASN A 356 -24.50 -6.32 -32.39
CA ASN A 356 -24.74 -5.70 -33.70
C ASN A 356 -26.19 -5.26 -33.91
N ASP A 357 -27.12 -5.71 -33.06
CA ASP A 357 -28.55 -5.40 -33.13
C ASP A 357 -28.91 -4.08 -32.42
N VAL A 358 -28.04 -3.60 -31.53
CA VAL A 358 -28.29 -2.40 -30.71
C VAL A 358 -27.44 -1.24 -31.22
N LYS A 359 -28.08 -0.10 -31.48
CA LYS A 359 -27.36 1.12 -31.90
C LYS A 359 -26.88 1.89 -30.68
N ALA A 360 -25.72 2.54 -30.80
CA ALA A 360 -25.17 3.37 -29.72
C ALA A 360 -26.14 4.45 -29.21
N ALA A 361 -26.93 5.07 -30.11
CA ALA A 361 -27.90 6.09 -29.73
C ALA A 361 -29.00 5.54 -28.79
N GLU A 362 -29.45 4.32 -29.01
CA GLU A 362 -30.44 3.65 -28.18
C GLU A 362 -29.89 3.35 -26.78
N VAL A 363 -28.63 2.88 -26.70
CA VAL A 363 -27.95 2.69 -25.41
C VAL A 363 -27.85 4.01 -24.65
N ARG A 364 -27.45 5.11 -25.30
CA ARG A 364 -27.35 6.43 -24.66
C ARG A 364 -28.69 6.87 -24.08
N GLU A 365 -29.77 6.71 -24.83
CA GLU A 365 -31.13 7.01 -24.36
C GLU A 365 -31.46 6.22 -23.09
N LYS A 366 -31.27 4.88 -23.11
CA LYS A 366 -31.52 4.02 -21.95
C LYS A 366 -30.66 4.39 -20.74
N VAL A 367 -29.40 4.77 -20.95
CA VAL A 367 -28.50 5.23 -19.88
C VAL A 367 -29.00 6.54 -19.27
N GLN A 368 -29.41 7.50 -20.10
CA GLN A 368 -29.94 8.78 -19.63
C GLN A 368 -31.24 8.59 -18.84
N ASP A 369 -32.12 7.72 -19.31
CA ASP A 369 -33.37 7.37 -18.61
C ASP A 369 -33.08 6.71 -17.27
N ALA A 370 -32.14 5.77 -17.23
CA ALA A 370 -31.70 5.13 -15.98
C ALA A 370 -31.08 6.15 -15.01
N MET A 371 -30.25 7.09 -15.49
CA MET A 371 -29.67 8.14 -14.65
C MET A 371 -30.72 9.10 -14.07
N LYS A 372 -31.80 9.41 -14.82
CA LYS A 372 -32.90 10.25 -14.35
C LYS A 372 -33.81 9.54 -13.35
N SER A 373 -34.01 8.22 -13.54
CA SER A 373 -34.98 7.43 -12.78
C SER A 373 -34.38 6.63 -11.62
N LYS A 374 -33.05 6.47 -11.54
CA LYS A 374 -32.40 5.73 -10.45
C LYS A 374 -32.61 6.43 -9.10
N LYS A 375 -32.81 5.63 -8.06
CA LYS A 375 -32.79 6.13 -6.68
C LYS A 375 -31.35 6.21 -6.18
N ALA A 376 -31.06 7.19 -5.33
CA ALA A 376 -29.79 7.24 -4.62
C ALA A 376 -29.64 5.95 -3.78
N MET A 377 -28.62 5.15 -4.08
CA MET A 377 -28.22 4.02 -3.27
C MET A 377 -27.01 4.42 -2.42
N VAL A 378 -26.82 3.77 -1.26
CA VAL A 378 -25.57 3.92 -0.51
C VAL A 378 -24.45 3.35 -1.39
N SER A 379 -23.62 4.24 -1.95
CA SER A 379 -22.46 3.85 -2.74
C SER A 379 -21.57 2.96 -1.89
N ILE A 380 -21.22 1.78 -2.40
CA ILE A 380 -20.13 0.99 -1.84
C ILE A 380 -18.84 1.73 -2.22
N ALA A 381 -18.46 2.72 -1.41
CA ALA A 381 -17.36 3.65 -1.70
C ALA A 381 -16.02 2.95 -2.02
N LYS A 382 -15.87 1.67 -1.66
CA LYS A 382 -14.68 0.85 -1.95
C LYS A 382 -14.61 0.28 -3.38
N GLN A 383 -15.70 0.25 -4.16
CA GLN A 383 -15.73 -0.31 -5.53
C GLN A 383 -15.89 0.75 -6.64
N ASP A 384 -16.20 2.00 -6.28
CA ASP A 384 -16.43 3.12 -7.22
C ASP A 384 -15.15 3.69 -7.87
N CYS A 385 -13.95 3.21 -7.55
CA CYS A 385 -12.73 3.74 -8.17
C CYS A 385 -12.40 3.09 -9.53
N ILE A 386 -12.88 1.87 -9.81
CA ILE A 386 -12.39 1.10 -10.97
C ILE A 386 -12.65 1.80 -12.31
N PHE A 387 -13.82 2.42 -12.49
CA PHE A 387 -14.15 3.14 -13.72
C PHE A 387 -13.51 4.54 -13.80
N LYS A 388 -13.02 5.10 -12.69
CA LYS A 388 -12.23 6.35 -12.73
C LYS A 388 -10.87 6.14 -13.41
N GLU A 389 -10.34 4.92 -13.35
CA GLU A 389 -9.07 4.54 -13.96
C GLU A 389 -9.22 3.91 -15.35
N ILE A 390 -10.41 3.45 -15.72
CA ILE A 390 -10.69 2.95 -17.06
C ILE A 390 -11.08 4.14 -17.94
N VAL A 391 -10.08 4.81 -18.50
CA VAL A 391 -10.28 5.95 -19.41
C VAL A 391 -9.84 5.58 -20.83
N PHE A 392 -10.62 6.01 -21.83
CA PHE A 392 -10.34 5.83 -23.24
C PHE A 392 -10.05 7.18 -23.89
N SER A 393 -8.85 7.32 -24.47
CA SER A 393 -8.43 8.54 -25.18
C SER A 393 -8.97 8.59 -26.61
N ASP A 394 -9.20 7.42 -27.19
CA ASP A 394 -9.86 7.26 -28.47
C ASP A 394 -11.36 7.48 -28.30
N LYS A 395 -11.92 8.31 -29.15
CA LYS A 395 -13.35 8.35 -29.36
C LYS A 395 -13.63 7.33 -30.46
N LEU A 396 -14.42 6.29 -30.16
CA LEU A 396 -14.74 5.22 -31.11
C LEU A 396 -15.69 5.66 -32.24
N TRP A 397 -15.70 6.95 -32.61
CA TRP A 397 -16.48 7.54 -33.70
C TRP A 397 -15.62 7.84 -34.92
#